data_AF-A0A527ZL28-F1
#
_entry.id   AF-A0A527ZL28-F1
#
_cell.length_a   1.000
_cell.length_b   1.000
_cell.length_c   1.000
_cell.angle_alpha   90.00
_cell.angle_beta   90.00
_cell.angle_gamma   90.00
#
_symmetry.space_group_name_H-M   'P 1'
#
loop_
_entity.id
_entity.type
_entity.pdbx_description
1 polymer ?
#
loop_
_entity_poly.entity_id
_entity_poly.type
_entity_poly.pdbx_seq_one_letter_code
_entity_poly.pdbx_strand_id
1 'polypeptide(L)' 'DKTVPGLRNCPTSYSLSESYAFAPDGKPAALAVLVQCFSQGFEGRDRRFIAVTGQLR' A
#
# COMPACT_ATOMS: atom_id res chain seq x y z
N ASP A 1 -10.01 -28.87 3.10
CA ASP A 1 -9.26 -28.05 2.15
C ASP A 1 -9.77 -26.61 2.24
N LYS A 2 -8.93 -25.68 2.73
CA LYS A 2 -9.29 -24.25 2.94
C LYS A 2 -8.34 -23.35 2.15
N THR A 3 -7.85 -23.84 1.02
CA THR A 3 -6.86 -23.14 0.22
C THR A 3 -7.53 -22.01 -0.58
N VAL A 4 -6.96 -20.81 -0.48
CA VAL A 4 -7.36 -19.66 -1.29
C VAL A 4 -7.19 -20.06 -2.76
N PRO A 5 -8.24 -20.06 -3.58
CA PRO A 5 -8.12 -20.43 -4.99
C PRO A 5 -7.10 -19.55 -5.71
N GLY A 6 -6.31 -20.15 -6.59
CA GLY A 6 -5.19 -19.54 -7.31
C GLY A 6 -5.57 -18.49 -8.37
N LEU A 7 -6.49 -17.58 -8.07
CA LEU A 7 -6.58 -16.28 -8.74
C LEU A 7 -5.46 -15.39 -8.20
N ARG A 8 -4.31 -15.56 -8.87
CA ARG A 8 -2.98 -15.05 -8.55
C ARG A 8 -3.03 -13.55 -8.23
N ASN A 9 -2.53 -13.19 -7.04
CA ASN A 9 -2.27 -11.82 -6.54
C ASN A 9 -3.31 -11.21 -5.60
N CYS A 10 -4.25 -11.98 -5.01
CA CYS A 10 -4.97 -11.48 -3.85
C CYS A 10 -3.99 -11.20 -2.70
N PRO A 11 -3.99 -9.98 -2.12
CA PRO A 11 -3.15 -9.67 -0.98
C PRO A 11 -3.56 -10.47 0.25
N THR A 12 -2.59 -11.02 0.96
CA THR A 12 -2.80 -11.76 2.21
C THR A 12 -2.80 -10.84 3.42
N SER A 13 -2.10 -9.70 3.34
CA SER A 13 -2.11 -8.68 4.37
C SER A 13 -1.64 -7.32 3.85
N TYR A 14 -1.92 -6.27 4.63
CA TYR A 14 -1.46 -4.91 4.39
C TYR A 14 -0.78 -4.35 5.64
N SER A 15 0.18 -3.44 5.45
CA SER A 15 0.82 -2.69 6.54
C SER A 15 1.18 -1.28 6.08
N LEU A 16 1.11 -0.30 6.96
CA LEU A 16 1.69 1.02 6.69
C LEU A 16 3.21 0.92 6.68
N SER A 17 3.86 1.57 5.72
CA SER A 17 5.32 1.73 5.68
C SER A 17 5.71 3.11 6.19
N GLU A 18 5.26 4.13 5.47
CA GLU A 18 5.73 5.49 5.60
C GLU A 18 4.62 6.46 5.17
N SER A 19 4.71 7.69 5.64
CA SER A 19 3.82 8.78 5.24
C SER A 19 4.63 10.04 4.96
N TYR A 20 4.31 10.72 3.86
CA TYR A 20 4.93 11.97 3.45
C TYR A 20 3.89 13.06 3.36
N ALA A 21 4.19 14.20 3.97
CA ALA A 21 3.40 15.42 3.82
C ALA A 21 4.18 16.43 2.97
N PHE A 22 3.50 17.04 1.99
CA PHE A 22 4.03 18.11 1.17
C PHE A 22 3.06 19.30 1.24
N ALA A 23 3.50 20.40 1.82
CA ALA A 23 2.69 21.61 2.01
C ALA A 23 3.30 22.79 1.21
N PRO A 24 2.91 22.96 -0.06
CA PRO A 24 3.34 24.11 -0.84
C PRO A 24 2.63 25.40 -0.39
N ASP A 25 3.34 26.53 -0.42
CA ASP A 25 2.78 27.82 -0.04
C ASP A 25 1.51 28.15 -0.84
N GLY A 26 0.46 28.56 -0.11
CA GLY A 26 -0.82 28.97 -0.68
C GLY A 26 -1.67 27.83 -1.27
N LYS A 27 -1.31 26.56 -1.04
CA LYS A 27 -2.06 25.38 -1.52
C LYS A 27 -2.35 24.39 -0.39
N PRO A 28 -3.42 23.57 -0.50
CA PRO A 28 -3.68 22.52 0.48
C PRO A 28 -2.53 21.51 0.56
N ALA A 29 -2.19 21.09 1.77
CA ALA A 29 -1.16 20.08 1.99
C ALA A 29 -1.57 18.75 1.35
N ALA A 30 -0.65 18.14 0.60
CA ALA A 30 -0.78 16.79 0.05
C ALA A 30 -0.17 15.77 1.02
N LEU A 31 -0.86 14.66 1.23
CA LEU A 31 -0.39 13.51 2.00
C LEU A 31 -0.25 12.32 1.05
N ALA A 32 0.86 11.59 1.15
CA ALA A 32 1.06 10.31 0.50
C ALA A 32 1.40 9.25 1.55
N VAL A 33 0.62 8.19 1.62
CA VAL A 33 0.84 7.06 2.53
C VAL A 33 1.22 5.84 1.70
N LEU A 34 2.38 5.26 1.98
CA LEU A 34 2.84 4.03 1.34
C LEU A 34 2.29 2.82 2.10
N VAL A 35 1.36 2.12 1.46
CA VAL A 35 0.77 0.89 1.99
C VAL A 35 1.50 -0.30 1.38
N GLN A 36 2.13 -1.10 2.24
CA GLN A 36 2.69 -2.39 1.88
C GLN A 36 1.55 -3.38 1.67
N CYS A 37 1.62 -4.09 0.56
CA CYS A 37 0.72 -5.14 0.16
C CYS A 37 1.53 -6.43 0.07
N PHE A 38 1.16 -7.42 0.87
CA PHE A 38 1.84 -8.71 0.88
C PHE A 38 1.01 -9.75 0.14
N SER A 39 1.67 -10.58 -0.65
CA SER A 39 1.06 -11.76 -1.26
C SER A 39 2.03 -12.94 -1.18
N GLN A 40 1.51 -14.14 -1.48
CA GLN A 40 2.38 -15.31 -1.65
C GLN A 40 3.13 -15.20 -2.98
N GLY A 41 4.44 -15.03 -2.92
CA GLY A 41 5.36 -15.13 -4.05
C GLY A 41 5.90 -16.55 -4.22
N PHE A 42 6.78 -16.74 -5.21
CA PHE A 42 7.34 -18.05 -5.54
C PHE A 42 8.26 -18.60 -4.43
N GLU A 43 9.16 -17.77 -3.89
CA GLU A 43 10.15 -18.18 -2.86
C GLU A 43 9.83 -17.64 -1.46
N GLY A 44 8.70 -16.97 -1.28
CA GLY A 44 8.37 -16.32 -0.03
C GLY A 44 7.37 -15.19 -0.20
N ARG A 45 7.35 -14.26 0.74
CA ARG A 45 6.37 -13.17 0.77
C ARG A 45 6.74 -12.11 -0.27
N ASP A 46 5.93 -12.00 -1.33
CA ASP A 46 6.03 -10.89 -2.29
C ASP A 46 5.54 -9.60 -1.61
N ARG A 47 6.27 -8.50 -1.79
CA ARG A 47 5.98 -7.21 -1.17
C ARG A 47 5.86 -6.15 -2.26
N ARG A 48 4.69 -5.55 -2.35
CA ARG A 48 4.39 -4.43 -3.26
C ARG A 48 3.97 -3.21 -2.45
N PHE A 49 4.03 -2.04 -3.07
CA PHE A 49 3.59 -0.78 -2.47
C PHE A 49 2.43 -0.19 -3.26
N ILE A 50 1.47 0.37 -2.53
CA ILE A 50 0.39 1.20 -3.06
C ILE A 50 0.59 2.60 -2.46
N ALA A 51 0.71 3.61 -3.31
CA ALA A 51 0.69 5.00 -2.87
C ALA A 51 -0.75 5.48 -2.78
N VAL A 52 -1.23 5.70 -1.55
CA VAL A 52 -2.54 6.32 -1.29
C VAL A 52 -2.31 7.81 -1.07
N THR A 53 -2.86 8.65 -1.93
CA THR A 53 -2.68 10.10 -1.86
C THR A 53 -3.98 10.81 -1.49
N GLY A 54 -3.85 11.94 -0.80
CA GLY A 54 -4.98 12.79 -0.41
C GLY A 54 -4.54 14.22 -0.18
N GLN A 55 -5.51 15.14 -0.12
CA GLN A 55 -5.29 16.50 0.32
C GLN A 55 -5.89 16.68 1.71
N LEU A 56 -5.14 17.32 2.61
CA LEU A 56 -5.65 17.69 3.92
C LEU A 56 -6.61 18.86 3.76
N ARG A 57 -7.87 18.65 4.15
CA ARG A 57 -8.95 19.64 4.13
C ARG A 57 -9.13 20.28 5.49
#